data_AF-A0AAV6YH49-F1
#
_entry.id   AF-A0AAV6YH49-F1
#
_cell.length_a   1.000
_cell.length_b   1.000
_cell.length_c   1.000
_cell.angle_alpha   90.00
_cell.angle_beta   90.00
_cell.angle_gamma   90.00
#
_symmetry.space_group_name_H-M   'P 1'
#
loop_
_entity.id
_entity.type
_entity.pdbx_description
1 polymer ?
#
loop_
_entity_poly.entity_id
_entity_poly.type
_entity_poly.pdbx_seq_one_letter_code
_entity_poly.pdbx_strand_id
1 'polypeptide(L)'
;KGLLVLSGQKWFHHRRLLTPGFHYDVLKPYVRLMSDCVTIMLDKWERLIPDQNPVELFHHVSLMTLDSIMKCAFSIHSSCQLDSESPYIKAVYELSRLVDLRFYFIPYHNDLIFHLSPHGYRFRKALKTAHEHTGECYKI
;
A
#
# COMPACT_ATOMS: atom_id res chain seq x y z
N LYS A 1 15.65 -8.20 1.08
CA LYS A 1 15.60 -6.95 1.89
C LYS A 1 15.53 -5.77 0.93
N GLY A 2 14.56 -4.88 1.09
CA GLY A 2 14.37 -3.71 0.21
C GLY A 2 15.08 -2.46 0.73
N LEU A 3 14.97 -1.35 -0.03
CA LEU A 3 15.64 -0.09 0.26
C LEU A 3 15.42 0.42 1.69
N LEU A 4 14.19 0.30 2.22
CA LEU A 4 13.80 0.80 3.54
C LEU A 4 14.57 0.17 4.71
N VAL A 5 15.00 -1.09 4.58
CA VAL A 5 15.61 -1.88 5.67
C VAL A 5 17.11 -2.10 5.44
N LEU A 6 17.62 -1.79 4.25
CA LEU A 6 19.04 -1.94 3.92
C LEU A 6 19.87 -0.80 4.53
N SER A 7 21.15 -1.07 4.78
CA SER A 7 22.14 -0.09 5.23
C SER A 7 23.48 -0.24 4.48
N GLY A 8 24.37 0.75 4.63
CA GLY A 8 25.73 0.73 4.07
C GLY A 8 25.78 0.71 2.54
N GLN A 9 26.79 0.03 1.99
CA GLN A 9 27.02 -0.01 0.53
C GLN A 9 25.87 -0.63 -0.26
N LYS A 10 25.17 -1.62 0.31
CA LYS A 10 23.99 -2.23 -0.34
C LYS A 10 22.83 -1.25 -0.47
N TRP A 11 22.56 -0.46 0.59
CA TRP A 11 21.58 0.62 0.52
C TRP A 11 21.96 1.65 -0.53
N PHE A 12 23.22 2.09 -0.55
CA PHE A 12 23.70 3.10 -1.50
C PHE A 12 23.51 2.63 -2.95
N HIS A 13 23.88 1.38 -3.24
CA HIS A 13 23.68 0.77 -4.54
C HIS A 13 22.21 0.77 -4.96
N HIS A 14 21.31 0.28 -4.10
CA HIS A 14 19.87 0.24 -4.39
C HIS A 14 19.29 1.65 -4.55
N ARG A 15 19.72 2.61 -3.73
CA ARG A 15 19.27 4.01 -3.84
C ARG A 15 19.69 4.61 -5.17
N ARG A 16 20.93 4.40 -5.58
CA ARG A 16 21.45 4.90 -6.86
C ARG A 16 20.67 4.31 -8.04
N LEU A 17 20.27 3.05 -7.96
CA LEU A 17 19.45 2.39 -8.98
C LEU A 17 18.02 2.95 -9.06
N LEU A 18 17.39 3.23 -7.93
CA LEU A 18 15.99 3.68 -7.87
C LEU A 18 15.80 5.17 -8.13
N THR A 19 16.77 6.01 -7.74
CA THR A 19 16.66 7.49 -7.83
C THR A 19 16.24 8.02 -9.22
N PRO A 20 16.76 7.48 -10.35
CA PRO A 20 16.33 7.93 -11.68
C PRO A 20 14.83 7.75 -11.97
N GLY A 21 14.18 6.76 -11.37
CA GLY A 21 12.74 6.53 -11.53
C GLY A 21 11.86 7.61 -10.88
N PHE A 22 12.46 8.48 -10.05
CA PHE A 22 11.79 9.61 -9.42
C PHE A 22 12.23 10.96 -10.02
N HIS A 23 12.86 10.95 -11.20
CA HIS A 23 13.20 12.16 -11.93
C HIS A 23 11.93 12.86 -12.45
N TYR A 24 11.92 14.20 -12.51
CA TYR A 24 10.71 14.96 -12.84
C TYR A 24 10.11 14.59 -14.21
N ASP A 25 10.93 14.21 -15.19
CA ASP A 25 10.45 13.75 -16.50
C ASP A 25 9.68 12.42 -16.43
N VAL A 26 9.99 11.58 -15.45
CA VAL A 26 9.23 10.35 -15.16
C VAL A 26 7.96 10.67 -14.38
N LEU A 27 7.99 11.68 -13.49
CA LEU A 27 6.85 12.05 -12.64
C LEU A 27 5.79 12.89 -13.36
N LYS A 28 6.15 13.67 -14.39
CA LYS A 28 5.20 14.55 -15.13
C LYS A 28 3.93 13.81 -15.61
N PRO A 29 4.02 12.63 -16.25
CA PRO A 29 2.83 11.88 -16.66
C PRO A 29 1.96 11.41 -15.49
N TYR A 30 2.55 11.15 -14.31
CA TYR A 30 1.84 10.65 -13.14
C TYR A 30 0.81 11.66 -12.59
N VAL A 31 1.00 12.96 -12.84
CA VAL A 31 0.03 13.99 -12.45
C VAL A 31 -1.36 13.69 -13.03
N ARG A 32 -1.43 13.24 -14.28
CA ARG A 32 -2.70 12.89 -14.92
C ARG A 32 -3.32 11.65 -14.27
N LEU A 33 -2.53 10.61 -14.06
CA LEU A 33 -2.99 9.37 -13.41
C LEU A 33 -3.50 9.62 -11.99
N MET A 34 -2.79 10.45 -11.20
CA MET A 34 -3.23 10.85 -9.87
C MET A 34 -4.50 11.68 -9.91
N SER A 35 -4.64 12.60 -10.88
CA SER A 35 -5.86 13.37 -11.07
C SER A 35 -7.05 12.45 -11.36
N ASP A 36 -6.89 11.44 -12.22
CA ASP A 36 -7.95 10.47 -12.51
C ASP A 36 -8.35 9.68 -11.27
N CYS A 37 -7.38 9.28 -10.44
CA CYS A 37 -7.64 8.62 -9.15
C CYS A 37 -8.42 9.51 -8.19
N VAL A 38 -8.11 10.82 -8.13
CA VAL A 38 -8.83 11.79 -7.29
C VAL A 38 -10.25 12.00 -7.79
N THR A 39 -10.47 12.12 -9.10
CA THR A 39 -11.82 12.26 -9.68
C THR A 39 -12.73 11.10 -9.28
N ILE A 40 -12.23 9.85 -9.36
CA ILE A 40 -12.99 8.66 -8.92
C ILE A 40 -13.38 8.73 -7.44
N MET A 41 -12.50 9.27 -6.58
CA MET A 41 -12.80 9.44 -5.15
C MET A 41 -13.88 10.51 -4.95
N LEU A 42 -13.77 11.65 -5.65
CA LEU A 42 -14.73 12.75 -5.57
C LEU A 42 -16.12 12.33 -6.08
N ASP A 43 -16.20 11.58 -7.18
CA ASP A 43 -17.46 11.04 -7.71
C ASP A 43 -18.21 10.17 -6.69
N LYS A 44 -17.47 9.50 -5.79
CA LYS A 44 -18.08 8.73 -4.70
C LYS A 44 -18.55 9.61 -3.56
N TRP A 45 -17.75 10.62 -3.21
CA TRP A 45 -18.16 11.57 -2.19
C TRP A 45 -19.42 12.30 -2.60
N GLU A 46 -19.56 12.71 -3.88
CA GLU A 46 -20.79 13.30 -4.40
C GLU A 46 -22.04 12.44 -4.17
N ARG A 47 -21.90 11.11 -4.27
CA ARG A 47 -23.00 10.16 -4.01
C ARG A 47 -23.32 9.98 -2.52
N LEU A 48 -22.41 10.34 -1.63
CA LEU A 48 -22.56 10.25 -0.18
C LEU A 48 -23.11 11.55 0.44
N ILE A 49 -23.02 12.68 -0.28
CA ILE A 49 -23.57 13.98 0.15
C ILE A 49 -25.07 13.93 0.53
N PRO A 50 -25.96 13.20 -0.18
CA PRO A 50 -27.39 13.18 0.13
C PRO A 50 -27.70 12.66 1.54
N ASP A 51 -26.84 11.83 2.12
CA ASP A 51 -27.09 11.15 3.38
C ASP A 51 -26.85 12.04 4.61
N GLN A 52 -26.29 13.25 4.45
CA GLN A 52 -25.90 14.21 5.51
C GLN A 52 -25.09 13.61 6.69
N ASN A 53 -24.57 12.41 6.51
CA ASN A 53 -23.80 11.71 7.53
C ASN A 53 -22.32 12.09 7.45
N PRO A 54 -21.59 12.10 8.57
CA PRO A 54 -20.15 12.23 8.56
C PRO A 54 -19.51 11.15 7.69
N VAL A 55 -18.65 11.57 6.75
CA VAL A 55 -17.89 10.66 5.88
C VAL A 55 -16.52 10.42 6.49
N GLU A 56 -16.16 9.15 6.68
CA GLU A 56 -14.82 8.73 7.09
C GLU A 56 -13.86 8.91 5.90
N LEU A 57 -12.89 9.83 6.00
CA LEU A 57 -12.04 10.20 4.85
C LEU A 57 -10.79 9.32 4.70
N PHE A 58 -10.27 8.75 5.80
CA PHE A 58 -9.01 8.04 5.82
C PHE A 58 -9.03 6.83 4.90
N HIS A 59 -10.10 6.05 4.92
CA HIS A 59 -10.26 4.88 4.05
C HIS A 59 -10.29 5.28 2.57
N HIS A 60 -11.06 6.31 2.22
CA HIS A 60 -11.18 6.80 0.84
C HIS A 60 -9.84 7.32 0.30
N VAL A 61 -9.15 8.17 1.08
CA VAL A 61 -7.84 8.72 0.71
C VAL A 61 -6.78 7.62 0.61
N SER A 62 -6.82 6.64 1.50
CA SER A 62 -5.88 5.50 1.48
C SER A 62 -6.08 4.62 0.24
N LEU A 63 -7.33 4.34 -0.16
CA LEU A 63 -7.63 3.63 -1.41
C LEU A 63 -7.22 4.43 -2.66
N MET A 64 -7.47 5.73 -2.69
CA MET A 64 -7.06 6.62 -3.78
C MET A 64 -5.53 6.67 -3.91
N THR A 65 -4.82 6.73 -2.79
CA THR A 65 -3.34 6.72 -2.75
C THR A 65 -2.79 5.39 -3.26
N LEU A 66 -3.40 4.28 -2.85
CA LEU A 66 -3.02 2.95 -3.29
C LEU A 66 -3.24 2.79 -4.81
N ASP A 67 -4.39 3.22 -5.32
CA ASP A 67 -4.69 3.18 -6.75
C ASP A 67 -3.71 4.05 -7.57
N SER A 68 -3.37 5.23 -7.04
CA SER A 68 -2.39 6.12 -7.67
C SER A 68 -1.02 5.48 -7.79
N ILE A 69 -0.50 4.83 -6.74
CA ILE A 69 0.82 4.19 -6.78
C ILE A 69 0.82 2.93 -7.67
N MET A 70 -0.27 2.16 -7.67
CA MET A 70 -0.42 0.99 -8.55
C MET A 70 -0.37 1.39 -10.03
N LYS A 71 -1.06 2.47 -10.42
CA LYS A 71 -1.01 3.00 -11.79
C LYS A 71 0.32 3.63 -12.14
N CYS A 72 0.90 4.43 -11.25
CA CYS A 72 2.11 5.20 -11.56
C CYS A 72 3.39 4.35 -11.52
N ALA A 73 3.61 3.62 -10.42
CA ALA A 73 4.88 2.91 -10.19
C ALA A 73 4.87 1.49 -10.76
N PHE A 74 3.71 0.84 -10.82
CA PHE A 74 3.59 -0.56 -11.26
C PHE A 74 2.86 -0.72 -12.59
N SER A 75 2.32 0.36 -13.17
CA SER A 75 1.52 0.32 -14.41
C SER A 75 0.33 -0.64 -14.33
N ILE A 76 -0.21 -0.87 -13.13
CA ILE A 76 -1.34 -1.76 -12.90
C ILE A 76 -2.61 -0.93 -12.83
N HIS A 77 -3.52 -1.19 -13.76
CA HIS A 77 -4.87 -0.62 -13.76
C HIS A 77 -5.76 -1.39 -12.78
N SER A 78 -5.55 -1.14 -11.49
CA SER A 78 -6.37 -1.73 -10.44
C SER A 78 -7.62 -0.90 -10.20
N SER A 79 -8.80 -1.52 -10.14
CA SER A 79 -10.03 -0.85 -9.69
C SER A 79 -10.13 -0.83 -8.15
N CYS A 80 -9.01 -0.66 -7.44
CA CYS A 80 -8.91 -0.78 -5.97
C CYS A 80 -9.90 0.13 -5.23
N GLN A 81 -10.22 1.27 -5.82
CA GLN A 81 -11.22 2.17 -5.26
C GLN A 81 -12.62 1.55 -5.39
N LEU A 82 -12.98 0.98 -6.54
CA LEU A 82 -14.34 0.51 -6.84
C LEU A 82 -14.61 -0.90 -6.27
N ASP A 83 -13.56 -1.70 -6.13
CA ASP A 83 -13.61 -3.05 -5.59
C ASP A 83 -12.71 -3.15 -4.34
N SER A 84 -13.29 -2.80 -3.19
CA SER A 84 -12.62 -2.89 -1.89
C SER A 84 -12.40 -4.34 -1.42
N GLU A 85 -12.90 -5.33 -2.17
CA GLU A 85 -12.80 -6.74 -1.79
C GLU A 85 -11.48 -7.39 -2.22
N SER A 86 -10.60 -6.66 -2.92
CA SER A 86 -9.29 -7.17 -3.34
C SER A 86 -8.50 -7.80 -2.17
N PRO A 87 -8.12 -9.08 -2.28
CA PRO A 87 -7.33 -9.76 -1.25
C PRO A 87 -6.01 -9.06 -0.93
N TYR A 88 -5.40 -8.41 -1.94
CA TYR A 88 -4.17 -7.65 -1.77
C TYR A 88 -4.37 -6.42 -0.89
N ILE A 89 -5.40 -5.62 -1.15
CA ILE A 89 -5.71 -4.41 -0.38
C ILE A 89 -5.94 -4.78 1.09
N LYS A 90 -6.77 -5.80 1.34
CA LYS A 90 -7.04 -6.31 2.69
C LYS A 90 -5.77 -6.79 3.38
N ALA A 91 -4.89 -7.47 2.65
CA ALA A 91 -3.61 -7.91 3.17
C ALA A 91 -2.70 -6.73 3.55
N VAL A 92 -2.62 -5.68 2.71
CA VAL A 92 -1.81 -4.47 3.00
C VAL A 92 -2.33 -3.76 4.24
N TYR A 93 -3.63 -3.52 4.37
CA TYR A 93 -4.19 -2.89 5.58
C TYR A 93 -3.96 -3.72 6.84
N GLU A 94 -4.15 -5.03 6.76
CA GLU A 94 -3.92 -5.92 7.91
C GLU A 94 -2.44 -5.94 8.31
N LEU A 95 -1.52 -5.94 7.33
CA LEU A 95 -0.09 -5.84 7.60
C LEU A 95 0.26 -4.51 8.28
N SER A 96 -0.20 -3.38 7.76
CA SER A 96 0.03 -2.06 8.36
C SER A 96 -0.46 -2.02 9.81
N ARG A 97 -1.70 -2.46 10.05
CA ARG A 97 -2.29 -2.54 11.40
C ARG A 97 -1.46 -3.42 12.35
N LEU A 98 -0.96 -4.55 11.88
CA LEU A 98 -0.15 -5.48 12.68
C LEU A 98 1.27 -4.95 12.92
N VAL A 99 1.84 -4.20 11.98
CA VAL A 99 3.12 -3.49 12.17
C VAL A 99 2.96 -2.40 13.22
N ASP A 100 1.90 -1.59 13.15
CA ASP A 100 1.60 -0.55 14.14
C ASP A 100 1.39 -1.17 15.52
N LEU A 101 0.61 -2.26 15.61
CA LEU A 101 0.43 -3.00 16.85
C LEU A 101 1.77 -3.48 17.42
N ARG A 102 2.64 -4.04 16.57
CA ARG A 102 3.96 -4.50 16.97
C ARG A 102 4.86 -3.33 17.41
N PHE A 103 4.70 -2.15 16.82
CA PHE A 103 5.45 -0.96 17.18
C PHE A 103 5.10 -0.50 18.61
N TYR A 104 3.80 -0.39 18.93
CA TYR A 104 3.35 0.11 20.22
C TYR A 104 3.33 -0.94 21.34
N PHE A 105 3.16 -2.22 21.03
CA PHE A 105 3.08 -3.28 22.02
C PHE A 105 4.44 -3.95 22.27
N ILE A 106 5.15 -3.50 23.30
CA ILE A 106 6.53 -3.92 23.64
C ILE A 106 6.71 -5.45 23.69
N PRO A 107 5.80 -6.27 24.26
CA PRO A 107 5.98 -7.72 24.25
C PRO A 107 6.10 -8.34 22.84
N TYR A 108 5.53 -7.71 21.81
CA TYR A 108 5.64 -8.17 20.42
C TYR A 108 6.94 -7.74 19.73
N HIS A 109 7.83 -7.00 20.41
CA HIS A 109 9.16 -6.73 19.87
C HIS A 109 9.97 -8.03 19.76
N ASN A 110 9.76 -8.97 20.69
CA ASN A 110 10.34 -10.31 20.61
C ASN A 110 9.68 -11.14 19.49
N ASP A 111 10.49 -11.59 18.53
CA ASP A 111 10.03 -12.34 17.37
C ASP A 111 9.31 -13.65 17.75
N LEU A 112 9.78 -14.38 18.77
CA LEU A 112 9.17 -15.66 19.17
C LEU A 112 7.77 -15.43 19.73
N ILE A 113 7.63 -14.46 20.65
CA ILE A 113 6.34 -14.10 21.25
C ILE A 113 5.35 -13.68 20.16
N PHE A 114 5.79 -12.80 19.26
CA PHE A 114 4.95 -12.37 18.15
C PHE A 114 4.56 -13.54 17.25
N HIS A 115 5.52 -14.39 16.86
CA HIS A 115 5.29 -15.49 15.92
C HIS A 115 4.32 -16.55 16.44
N LEU A 116 4.33 -16.82 17.74
CA LEU A 116 3.43 -17.77 18.41
C LEU A 116 2.04 -17.17 18.69
N SER A 117 1.91 -15.84 18.67
CA SER A 117 0.62 -15.18 18.87
C SER A 117 -0.33 -15.36 17.67
N PRO A 118 -1.67 -15.25 17.88
CA PRO A 118 -2.63 -15.18 16.78
C PRO A 118 -2.35 -14.02 15.81
N HIS A 119 -1.77 -12.93 16.30
CA HIS A 119 -1.39 -11.76 15.51
C HIS A 119 -0.24 -12.10 14.56
N GLY A 120 0.76 -12.87 15.01
CA GLY A 120 1.85 -13.36 14.16
C GLY A 120 1.37 -14.34 13.08
N TYR A 121 0.38 -15.19 13.40
CA TYR A 121 -0.25 -16.05 12.39
C TYR A 121 -0.96 -15.22 11.30
N ARG A 122 -1.79 -14.25 11.71
CA ARG A 122 -2.46 -13.32 10.78
C ARG A 122 -1.46 -12.54 9.93
N PHE A 123 -0.37 -12.06 10.55
CA PHE A 123 0.71 -11.36 9.87
C PHE A 123 1.31 -12.22 8.75
N ARG A 124 1.68 -13.48 9.05
CA ARG A 124 2.24 -14.39 8.04
C ARG A 124 1.25 -14.71 6.92
N LYS A 125 -0.04 -14.87 7.23
CA LYS A 125 -1.09 -15.11 6.23
C LYS A 125 -1.25 -13.91 5.29
N ALA A 126 -1.40 -12.70 5.84
CA ALA A 126 -1.50 -11.49 5.04
C ALA A 126 -0.22 -11.23 4.22
N LEU A 127 0.95 -11.49 4.82
CA LEU A 127 2.24 -11.39 4.14
C LEU A 127 2.35 -12.35 2.95
N LYS A 128 1.80 -13.57 3.07
CA LYS A 128 1.75 -14.52 1.95
C LYS A 128 0.93 -13.96 0.78
N THR A 129 -0.27 -13.44 1.05
CA THR A 129 -1.13 -12.83 0.02
C THR A 129 -0.47 -11.62 -0.64
N ALA A 130 0.19 -10.76 0.14
CA ALA A 130 0.94 -9.63 -0.40
C ALA A 130 2.08 -10.08 -1.33
N HIS A 131 2.85 -11.08 -0.93
CA HIS A 131 3.91 -11.63 -1.77
C HIS A 131 3.39 -12.29 -3.04
N GLU A 132 2.29 -13.04 -2.97
CA GLU A 132 1.64 -13.65 -4.14
C GLU A 132 1.27 -12.57 -5.16
N HIS A 133 0.62 -11.50 -4.72
CA HIS A 133 0.25 -10.39 -5.61
C HIS A 133 1.48 -9.70 -6.22
N THR A 134 2.49 -9.38 -5.42
CA THR A 134 3.73 -8.80 -5.98
C THR A 134 4.44 -9.75 -6.94
N GLY A 135 4.40 -11.06 -6.69
CA GLY A 135 4.98 -12.07 -7.57
C GLY A 135 4.28 -12.18 -8.93
N GLU A 136 2.97 -11.92 -8.98
CA GLU A 136 2.22 -11.82 -10.24
C GLU A 136 2.60 -10.56 -11.02
N CYS A 137 2.80 -9.43 -10.33
CA CYS A 137 3.19 -8.16 -10.95
C CYS A 137 4.55 -8.24 -11.66
N TYR A 138 5.49 -9.07 -11.16
CA TYR A 138 6.82 -9.26 -11.75
C TYR A 138 6.87 -10.31 -12.87
N LYS A 139 5.75 -10.97 -13.21
CA LYS A 139 5.68 -11.96 -14.30
C LYS A 139 5.26 -11.37 -15.66
N ILE A 140 5.03 -10.06 -15.71
CA ILE A 140 4.75 -9.29 -16.93
C ILE A 140 6.07 -8.71 -17.46
#